data_AF-A0AB34J462-F1
#
_entry.id   AF-A0AB34J462-F1
#
_cell.length_a   1.000
_cell.length_b   1.000
_cell.length_c   1.000
_cell.angle_alpha   90.00
_cell.angle_beta   90.00
_cell.angle_gamma   90.00
#
_symmetry.space_group_name_H-M   'P 1'
#
loop_
_entity.id
_entity.type
_entity.pdbx_description
1 polymer ?
#
loop_
_entity_poly.entity_id
_entity_poly.type
_entity_poly.pdbx_seq_one_letter_code
_entity_poly.pdbx_strand_id
1 'polypeptide(L)'
;MRRQKNEDDALDALFSRYALALSFFERWVKRGITTEREMESTLKGYGKEGECEQEKLDWLREQIEMRVIGLSWTEWKTPWQSSKDDDVGTVGQLITHLKRVLAEEAKLCNRNELPSKERALVSETALAAECPAPQFKRKTYKSLGTPTVQASQLGDDRIDMSQADLLAAAQKRRGELEAAGEIDWVSDRQPYAVGQGPTPDNNLIGKKLEVRWRYRMIETGEPTYMWCEGEVVKVADGEKDKMSARCKKILPAGAVQIRPVDTVRRRKEQHYTVVAARRKAAAHVSSHLPSLALRLTQ
;
A
#
# COMPACT_ATOMS: atom_id res chain seq x y z
N MET A 1 -8.35 20.26 -0.57
CA MET A 1 -9.38 19.40 0.05
C MET A 1 -8.93 17.96 0.30
N ARG A 2 -8.86 17.02 -0.67
CA ARG A 2 -8.49 15.61 -0.34
C ARG A 2 -7.11 15.44 0.31
N ARG A 3 -6.14 16.26 -0.08
CA ARG A 3 -4.79 16.22 0.47
C ARG A 3 -4.73 16.71 1.92
N GLN A 4 -5.32 17.87 2.20
CA GLN A 4 -5.44 18.41 3.57
C GLN A 4 -6.17 17.44 4.48
N LYS A 5 -7.32 16.89 4.04
CA LYS A 5 -8.03 15.87 4.82
C LYS A 5 -7.15 14.65 5.14
N ASN A 6 -6.37 14.15 4.19
CA ASN A 6 -5.46 13.04 4.44
C ASN A 6 -4.31 13.41 5.40
N GLU A 7 -3.89 14.68 5.41
CA GLU A 7 -2.89 15.21 6.33
C GLU A 7 -3.48 15.32 7.75
N ASP A 8 -4.70 15.83 7.89
CA ASP A 8 -5.44 15.91 9.14
C ASP A 8 -5.72 14.51 9.72
N ASP A 9 -6.25 13.59 8.91
CA ASP A 9 -6.49 12.20 9.31
C ASP A 9 -5.18 11.51 9.77
N ALA A 10 -4.04 11.87 9.19
CA ALA A 10 -2.74 11.33 9.58
C ALA A 10 -2.23 11.92 10.91
N LEU A 11 -2.49 13.21 11.16
CA LEU A 11 -2.18 13.86 12.43
C LEU A 11 -3.05 13.31 13.57
N ASP A 12 -4.34 13.11 13.34
CA ASP A 12 -5.25 12.53 14.34
C ASP A 12 -4.83 11.09 14.72
N ALA A 13 -4.45 10.28 13.72
CA ALA A 13 -3.90 8.96 13.94
C ALA A 13 -2.58 9.01 14.73
N LEU A 14 -1.76 10.05 14.52
CA LEU A 14 -0.51 10.26 15.24
C LEU A 14 -0.78 10.62 16.71
N PHE A 15 -1.67 11.57 16.98
CA PHE A 15 -2.04 11.93 18.35
C PHE A 15 -2.65 10.75 19.10
N SER A 16 -3.53 9.99 18.44
CA SER A 16 -4.13 8.80 19.02
C SER A 16 -3.08 7.74 19.39
N ARG A 17 -2.11 7.49 18.51
CA ARG A 17 -1.03 6.53 18.76
C ARG A 17 -0.10 7.01 19.88
N TYR A 18 0.19 8.30 19.93
CA TYR A 18 1.04 8.86 20.98
C TYR A 18 0.37 8.84 22.35
N ALA A 19 -0.90 9.24 22.44
CA ALA A 19 -1.69 9.15 23.68
C ALA A 19 -1.77 7.70 24.18
N LEU A 20 -1.94 6.76 23.27
CA LEU A 20 -1.91 5.33 23.60
C LEU A 20 -0.52 4.93 24.13
N ALA A 21 0.57 5.27 23.44
CA ALA A 21 1.93 4.98 23.91
C ALA A 21 2.21 5.53 25.31
N LEU A 22 1.82 6.78 25.59
CA LEU A 22 1.94 7.40 26.91
C LEU A 22 1.19 6.59 27.99
N SER A 23 -0.04 6.17 27.71
CA SER A 23 -0.82 5.38 28.68
C SER A 23 -0.16 4.02 28.99
N PHE A 24 0.46 3.38 28.00
CA PHE A 24 1.18 2.12 28.20
C PHE A 24 2.52 2.33 28.89
N PHE A 25 3.22 3.44 28.61
CA PHE A 25 4.44 3.83 29.30
C PHE A 25 4.19 4.10 30.78
N GLU A 26 3.12 4.84 31.10
CA GLU A 26 2.70 5.08 32.50
C GLU A 26 2.42 3.76 33.24
N ARG A 27 1.71 2.82 32.59
CA ARG A 27 1.47 1.50 33.16
C ARG A 27 2.76 0.70 33.33
N TRP A 28 3.70 0.78 32.39
CA TRP A 28 5.00 0.11 32.50
C TRP A 28 5.80 0.66 33.69
N VAL A 29 5.79 1.97 33.89
CA VAL A 29 6.44 2.61 35.04
C VAL A 29 5.82 2.14 36.36
N LYS A 30 4.47 2.05 36.43
CA LYS A 30 3.75 1.68 37.66
C LYS A 30 3.68 0.18 37.96
N ARG A 31 3.56 -0.66 36.94
CA ARG A 31 3.19 -2.10 37.04
C ARG A 31 4.10 -3.03 36.23
N GLY A 32 5.10 -2.49 35.53
CA GLY A 32 6.03 -3.28 34.73
C GLY A 32 7.01 -4.03 35.62
N ILE A 33 6.90 -5.36 35.63
CA ILE A 33 7.87 -6.26 36.27
C ILE A 33 9.26 -6.08 35.67
N THR A 34 10.34 -6.32 36.40
CA THR A 34 11.71 -6.21 35.85
C THR A 34 12.44 -7.55 35.86
N THR A 35 12.01 -8.48 36.71
CA THR A 35 12.69 -9.77 36.89
C THR A 35 11.80 -10.96 36.55
N GLU A 36 12.43 -12.04 36.08
CA GLU A 36 11.75 -13.32 35.82
C GLU A 36 11.14 -13.92 37.09
N ARG A 37 11.76 -13.70 38.25
CA ARG A 37 11.26 -14.17 39.56
C ARG A 37 9.95 -13.48 39.95
N GLU A 38 9.82 -12.18 39.71
CA GLU A 38 8.57 -11.44 39.92
C GLU A 38 7.46 -11.95 39.00
N MET A 39 7.79 -12.23 37.74
CA MET A 39 6.85 -12.83 36.78
C MET A 39 6.33 -14.18 37.27
N GLU A 40 7.22 -15.08 37.70
CA GLU A 40 6.81 -16.40 38.17
C GLU A 40 6.03 -16.33 39.49
N SER A 41 6.34 -15.37 40.36
CA SER A 41 5.59 -15.12 41.60
C SER A 41 4.17 -14.62 41.31
N THR A 42 4.04 -13.65 40.41
CA THR A 42 2.72 -13.10 39.99
C THR A 42 1.87 -14.15 39.29
N LEU A 43 2.45 -14.93 38.37
CA LEU A 43 1.74 -16.01 37.68
C LEU A 43 1.26 -17.13 38.62
N LYS A 44 1.98 -17.40 39.72
CA LYS A 44 1.53 -18.32 40.78
C LYS A 44 0.35 -17.76 41.59
N GLY A 45 0.20 -16.44 41.65
CA GLY A 45 -0.93 -15.76 42.28
C GLY A 45 -2.25 -16.02 41.54
N TYR A 46 -2.22 -15.99 40.20
CA TYR A 46 -3.37 -16.22 39.31
C TYR A 46 -3.87 -17.69 39.25
N GLY A 47 -3.67 -18.49 40.31
CA GLY A 47 -3.97 -19.93 40.28
C GLY A 47 -4.52 -20.51 41.57
N LYS A 48 -4.92 -19.69 42.54
CA LYS A 48 -5.40 -20.18 43.84
C LYS A 48 -6.90 -20.45 43.89
N GLU A 49 -7.72 -19.80 43.06
CA GLU A 49 -9.18 -19.93 43.16
C GLU A 49 -9.87 -19.84 41.80
N GLY A 50 -9.82 -20.89 40.97
CA GLY A 50 -10.69 -21.03 39.78
C GLY A 50 -10.62 -19.91 38.71
N GLU A 51 -9.73 -18.93 38.88
CA GLU A 51 -9.55 -17.78 38.01
C GLU A 51 -8.92 -18.20 36.68
N CYS A 52 -9.55 -17.68 35.64
CA CYS A 52 -9.56 -18.20 34.29
C CYS A 52 -8.18 -18.10 33.65
N GLU A 53 -7.76 -19.11 32.89
CA GLU A 53 -6.54 -19.09 32.06
C GLU A 53 -6.43 -17.81 31.20
N GLN A 54 -7.59 -17.24 30.87
CA GLN A 54 -7.73 -15.96 30.19
C GLN A 54 -7.10 -14.77 30.94
N GLU A 55 -7.20 -14.70 32.26
CA GLU A 55 -6.63 -13.58 33.03
C GLU A 55 -5.10 -13.61 33.03
N LYS A 56 -4.51 -14.82 33.04
CA LYS A 56 -3.07 -15.00 32.84
C LYS A 56 -2.64 -14.53 31.46
N LEU A 57 -3.42 -14.88 30.43
CA LEU A 57 -3.17 -14.45 29.07
C LEU A 57 -3.25 -12.92 28.95
N ASP A 58 -4.29 -12.31 29.50
CA ASP A 58 -4.50 -10.87 29.43
C ASP A 58 -3.41 -10.10 30.18
N TRP A 59 -2.98 -10.60 31.35
CA TRP A 59 -1.85 -10.04 32.08
C TRP A 59 -0.53 -10.16 31.31
N LEU A 60 -0.24 -11.33 30.73
CA LEU A 60 0.97 -11.53 29.91
C LEU A 60 0.96 -10.63 28.67
N ARG A 61 -0.20 -10.48 28.03
CA ARG A 61 -0.40 -9.56 26.90
C ARG A 61 -0.12 -8.13 27.34
N GLU A 62 -0.71 -7.67 28.44
CA GLU A 62 -0.49 -6.31 28.95
C GLU A 62 1.01 -6.06 29.23
N GLN A 63 1.72 -7.01 29.83
CA GLN A 63 3.17 -6.88 30.10
C GLN A 63 4.02 -6.73 28.84
N ILE A 64 3.66 -7.42 27.75
CA ILE A 64 4.34 -7.32 26.47
C ILE A 64 3.95 -6.02 25.77
N GLU A 65 2.66 -5.67 25.72
CA GLU A 65 2.16 -4.46 25.06
C GLU A 65 2.70 -3.18 25.70
N MET A 66 2.82 -3.15 27.03
CA MET A 66 3.46 -2.06 27.76
C MET A 66 4.86 -1.73 27.24
N ARG A 67 5.63 -2.73 26.83
CA ARG A 67 6.98 -2.54 26.28
C ARG A 67 6.96 -2.27 24.79
N VAL A 68 6.19 -3.06 24.02
CA VAL A 68 6.09 -2.90 22.56
C VAL A 68 5.54 -1.53 22.18
N ILE A 69 4.54 -1.05 22.90
CA ILE A 69 3.88 0.22 22.62
C ILE A 69 4.48 1.35 23.45
N GLY A 70 4.62 1.17 24.77
CA GLY A 70 5.13 2.22 25.66
C GLY A 70 6.60 2.55 25.43
N LEU A 71 7.46 1.56 25.14
CA LEU A 71 8.87 1.78 24.80
C LEU A 71 9.11 1.79 23.27
N SER A 72 8.05 1.69 22.47
CA SER A 72 8.11 1.58 21.00
C SER A 72 8.99 0.42 20.48
N TRP A 73 9.07 -0.69 21.22
CA TRP A 73 9.83 -1.90 20.86
C TRP A 73 9.13 -2.74 19.80
N THR A 74 9.19 -2.28 18.54
CA THR A 74 8.47 -2.90 17.43
C THR A 74 8.96 -4.31 17.06
N GLU A 75 10.19 -4.65 17.41
CA GLU A 75 10.80 -5.97 17.15
C GLU A 75 10.18 -7.10 18.01
N TRP A 76 9.62 -6.75 19.18
CA TRP A 76 8.98 -7.69 20.10
C TRP A 76 7.46 -7.80 19.88
N LYS A 77 6.94 -7.17 18.81
CA LYS A 77 5.52 -7.19 18.48
C LYS A 77 5.10 -8.61 18.11
N THR A 78 4.17 -9.16 18.89
CA THR A 78 3.59 -10.49 18.63
C THR A 78 2.21 -10.33 17.99
N PRO A 79 1.86 -11.12 16.96
CA PRO A 79 0.49 -11.20 16.49
C PRO A 79 -0.35 -11.93 17.55
N TRP A 80 -1.23 -11.21 18.23
CA TRP A 80 -2.20 -11.79 19.14
C TRP A 80 -3.21 -12.60 18.33
N GLN A 81 -3.36 -13.90 18.64
CA GLN A 81 -4.33 -14.84 18.06
C GLN A 81 -4.82 -14.45 16.65
N SER A 82 -4.09 -14.93 15.65
CA SER A 82 -4.55 -14.86 14.26
C SER A 82 -5.68 -15.86 14.08
N SER A 83 -6.78 -15.47 13.42
CA SER A 83 -7.85 -16.39 12.99
C SER A 83 -7.39 -17.55 12.10
N LYS A 84 -6.10 -17.58 11.76
CA LYS A 84 -5.45 -18.63 10.96
C LYS A 84 -4.64 -19.62 11.79
N ASP A 85 -4.25 -19.28 13.02
CA ASP A 85 -3.36 -20.10 13.85
C ASP A 85 -3.84 -20.10 15.32
N ASP A 86 -4.54 -21.16 15.72
CA ASP A 86 -5.10 -21.31 17.07
C ASP A 86 -4.02 -21.45 18.16
N ASP A 87 -2.79 -21.79 17.77
CA ASP A 87 -1.66 -22.07 18.66
C ASP A 87 -0.77 -20.85 18.93
N VAL A 88 -1.06 -19.70 18.30
CA VAL A 88 -0.28 -18.46 18.51
C VAL A 88 -0.86 -17.68 19.68
N GLY A 89 -0.06 -17.55 20.75
CA GLY A 89 -0.43 -16.76 21.93
C GLY A 89 -0.88 -17.58 23.14
N THR A 90 -0.56 -18.87 23.18
CA THR A 90 -0.73 -19.74 24.36
C THR A 90 0.12 -19.24 25.55
N VAL A 91 -0.31 -19.49 26.79
CA VAL A 91 0.36 -19.04 28.03
C VAL A 91 1.86 -19.36 28.03
N GLY A 92 2.23 -20.59 27.67
CA GLY A 92 3.64 -21.02 27.65
C GLY A 92 4.51 -20.28 26.63
N GLN A 93 3.95 -19.94 25.46
CA GLN A 93 4.65 -19.15 24.45
C GLN A 93 4.84 -17.70 24.91
N LEU A 94 3.79 -17.10 25.51
CA LEU A 94 3.85 -15.74 26.02
C LEU A 94 4.82 -15.59 27.19
N ILE A 95 4.92 -16.60 28.07
CA ILE A 95 5.93 -16.65 29.12
C ILE A 95 7.33 -16.66 28.50
N THR A 96 7.57 -17.51 27.50
CA THR A 96 8.87 -17.60 26.83
C THR A 96 9.21 -16.28 26.12
N HIS A 97 8.23 -15.65 25.49
CA HIS A 97 8.37 -14.34 24.85
C HIS A 97 8.72 -13.26 25.87
N LEU A 98 7.98 -13.17 26.97
CA LEU A 98 8.22 -12.20 28.03
C LEU A 98 9.61 -12.41 28.68
N LYS A 99 10.05 -13.65 28.88
CA LYS A 99 11.42 -13.94 29.34
C LYS A 99 12.49 -13.36 28.42
N ARG A 100 12.32 -13.48 27.09
CA ARG A 100 13.24 -12.89 26.10
C ARG A 100 13.24 -11.36 26.16
N VAL A 101 12.05 -10.77 26.27
CA VAL A 101 11.88 -9.33 26.39
C VAL A 101 12.56 -8.79 27.66
N LEU A 102 12.37 -9.45 28.81
CA LEU A 102 13.02 -9.08 30.07
C LEU A 102 14.55 -9.22 30.01
N ALA A 103 15.07 -10.23 29.29
CA ALA A 103 16.50 -10.39 29.09
C ALA A 103 17.12 -9.23 28.29
N GLU A 104 16.43 -8.74 27.25
CA GLU A 104 16.87 -7.54 26.53
C GLU A 104 16.69 -6.27 27.35
N GLU A 105 15.62 -6.16 28.14
CA GLU A 105 15.43 -5.05 29.09
C GLU A 105 16.59 -4.95 30.07
N ALA A 106 17.03 -6.07 30.64
CA ALA A 106 18.21 -6.11 31.50
C ALA A 106 19.48 -5.65 30.78
N LYS A 107 19.69 -6.06 29.52
CA LYS A 107 20.85 -5.64 28.72
C LYS A 107 20.83 -4.15 28.39
N LEU A 108 19.67 -3.59 28.08
CA LEU A 108 19.50 -2.17 27.78
C LEU A 108 19.63 -1.32 29.05
N CYS A 109 19.18 -1.84 30.19
CA CYS A 109 19.31 -1.20 31.49
C CYS A 109 20.79 -1.10 31.87
N ASN A 110 21.56 -2.17 31.72
CA ASN A 110 23.00 -2.17 31.95
C ASN A 110 23.78 -1.21 31.05
N ARG A 111 23.21 -0.84 29.89
CA ARG A 111 23.78 0.13 28.95
C ARG A 111 23.28 1.56 29.16
N ASN A 112 22.37 1.79 30.12
CA ASN A 112 21.67 3.07 30.32
C ASN A 112 20.93 3.57 29.06
N GLU A 113 20.47 2.66 28.20
CA GLU A 113 19.73 2.99 26.97
C GLU A 113 18.20 3.01 27.18
N LEU A 114 17.74 2.67 28.39
CA LEU A 114 16.32 2.66 28.77
C LEU A 114 15.91 3.97 29.45
N PRO A 115 14.69 4.47 29.20
CA PRO A 115 14.11 5.57 29.97
C PRO A 115 14.09 5.28 31.47
N SER A 116 14.41 6.29 32.29
CA SER A 116 14.47 6.10 33.74
C SER A 116 13.06 6.14 34.34
N LYS A 117 12.61 5.00 34.90
CA LYS A 117 11.32 4.91 35.61
C LYS A 117 11.18 5.97 36.70
N GLU A 118 12.25 6.23 37.44
CA GLU A 118 12.29 7.20 38.53
C GLU A 118 12.09 8.64 38.06
N ARG A 119 12.70 9.02 36.92
CA ARG A 119 12.51 10.35 36.33
C ARG A 119 11.12 10.52 35.75
N ALA A 120 10.56 9.47 35.15
CA ALA A 120 9.22 9.48 34.59
C ALA A 120 8.11 9.66 35.66
N LEU A 121 8.37 9.32 36.92
CA LEU A 121 7.43 9.48 38.04
C LEU A 121 7.36 10.91 38.62
N VAL A 122 8.29 11.81 38.24
CA VAL A 122 8.42 13.14 38.85
C VAL A 122 7.27 14.08 38.46
N SER A 123 6.85 14.05 37.19
CA SER A 123 5.75 14.87 36.69
C SER A 123 5.19 14.33 35.37
N GLU A 124 3.98 14.73 34.99
CA GLU A 124 3.40 14.40 33.67
C GLU A 124 4.26 14.89 32.51
N THR A 125 4.92 16.04 32.68
CA THR A 125 5.88 16.58 31.70
C THR A 125 7.15 15.73 31.59
N ALA A 126 7.64 15.17 32.70
CA ALA A 126 8.77 14.24 32.68
C ALA A 126 8.39 12.88 32.07
N LEU A 127 7.18 12.38 32.33
CA LEU A 127 6.63 11.18 31.69
C LEU A 127 6.61 11.32 30.16
N ALA A 128 6.14 12.47 29.66
CA ALA A 128 6.11 12.75 28.23
C ALA A 128 7.52 12.92 27.62
N ALA A 129 8.49 13.41 28.38
CA ALA A 129 9.87 13.58 27.92
C ALA A 129 10.65 12.27 27.85
N GLU A 130 10.42 11.35 28.80
CA GLU A 130 11.08 10.04 28.87
C GLU A 130 10.40 8.99 27.95
N CYS A 131 9.13 9.19 27.59
CA CYS A 131 8.41 8.31 26.67
C CYS A 131 9.03 8.38 25.25
N PRO A 132 9.48 7.26 24.67
CA PRO A 132 9.99 7.25 23.31
C PRO A 132 8.94 7.73 22.31
N ALA A 133 9.32 8.67 21.44
CA ALA A 133 8.43 9.14 20.38
C ALA A 133 8.14 7.99 19.40
N PRO A 134 6.87 7.77 19.02
CA PRO A 134 6.49 6.67 18.14
C PRO A 134 7.14 6.84 16.77
N GLN A 135 7.94 5.85 16.37
CA GLN A 135 8.59 5.89 15.06
C GLN A 135 7.56 5.70 13.94
N PHE A 136 7.51 6.67 13.02
CA PHE A 136 6.70 6.58 11.82
C PHE A 136 7.51 6.00 10.67
N LYS A 137 7.03 4.88 10.12
CA LYS A 137 7.49 4.43 8.81
C LYS A 137 6.97 5.41 7.78
N ARG A 138 7.82 6.38 7.40
CA ARG A 138 7.56 7.21 6.21
C ARG A 138 7.28 6.23 5.07
N LYS A 139 6.21 6.46 4.29
CA LYS A 139 5.96 5.69 3.08
C LYS A 139 7.17 5.89 2.17
N THR A 140 8.12 4.97 2.23
CA THR A 140 9.15 4.84 1.22
C THR A 140 8.40 4.42 -0.02
N TYR A 141 8.20 5.39 -0.93
CA TYR A 141 7.70 5.05 -2.25
C TYR A 141 8.64 3.99 -2.80
N LYS A 142 8.10 2.88 -3.30
CA LYS A 142 8.89 1.90 -4.05
C LYS A 142 9.62 2.71 -5.12
N SER A 143 10.95 2.81 -5.05
CA SER A 143 11.69 3.48 -6.11
C SER A 143 11.41 2.68 -7.37
N LEU A 144 10.78 3.32 -8.34
CA LEU A 144 10.58 2.73 -9.65
C LEU A 144 11.95 2.73 -10.33
N GLY A 145 12.75 1.73 -10.02
CA GLY A 145 14.12 1.58 -10.51
C GLY A 145 15.20 2.15 -9.59
N THR A 146 16.45 1.90 -9.98
CA THR A 146 17.64 2.52 -9.40
C THR A 146 17.58 4.02 -9.73
N PRO A 147 17.61 4.93 -8.74
CA PRO A 147 17.69 6.36 -9.04
C PRO A 147 18.95 6.60 -9.87
N THR A 148 18.81 7.32 -10.98
CA THR A 148 19.96 7.77 -11.75
C THR A 148 20.78 8.72 -10.87
N VAL A 149 22.10 8.78 -11.09
CA VAL A 149 23.02 9.65 -10.31
C VAL A 149 22.51 11.10 -10.28
N GLN A 150 21.91 11.57 -11.38
CA GLN A 150 21.29 12.88 -11.50
C GLN A 150 20.09 13.07 -10.55
N ALA A 151 19.25 12.03 -10.36
CA ALA A 151 18.10 12.10 -9.47
C ALA A 151 18.52 12.12 -7.99
N SER A 152 19.62 11.44 -7.65
CA SER A 152 20.20 11.50 -6.29
C SER A 152 20.77 12.90 -6.01
N GLN A 153 21.55 13.46 -6.95
CA GLN A 153 22.11 14.82 -6.84
C GLN A 153 21.01 15.88 -6.73
N LEU A 154 19.97 15.80 -7.59
CA LEU A 154 18.80 16.67 -7.50
C LEU A 154 17.98 16.49 -6.21
N GLY A 155 18.03 15.30 -5.62
CA GLY A 155 17.43 15.02 -4.32
C GLY A 155 18.20 15.75 -3.23
N ASP A 156 19.51 15.52 -3.16
CA ASP A 156 20.40 16.08 -2.15
C ASP A 156 20.42 17.63 -2.18
N ASP A 157 20.48 18.23 -3.37
CA ASP A 157 20.45 19.69 -3.56
C ASP A 157 19.11 20.34 -3.17
N ARG A 158 18.03 19.57 -3.13
CA ARG A 158 16.66 20.06 -2.85
C ARG A 158 16.16 19.74 -1.45
N ILE A 159 16.89 18.96 -0.66
CA ILE A 159 16.54 18.67 0.74
C ILE A 159 16.51 19.97 1.57
N ASP A 160 17.33 20.95 1.23
CA ASP A 160 17.48 22.21 1.96
C ASP A 160 16.60 23.36 1.43
N MET A 161 15.87 23.15 0.32
CA MET A 161 15.02 24.20 -0.25
C MET A 161 13.65 24.25 0.45
N SER A 162 13.21 25.46 0.79
CA SER A 162 11.87 25.65 1.35
C SER A 162 10.79 25.27 0.31
N GLN A 163 9.60 24.91 0.80
CA GLN A 163 8.47 24.58 -0.09
C GLN A 163 8.12 25.71 -1.07
N ALA A 164 8.27 26.97 -0.66
CA ALA A 164 7.99 28.12 -1.51
C ALA A 164 9.00 28.21 -2.67
N ASP A 165 10.28 27.98 -2.38
CA ASP A 165 11.35 28.04 -3.39
C ASP A 165 11.24 26.91 -4.40
N LEU A 166 10.87 25.70 -3.94
CA LEU A 166 10.60 24.57 -4.82
C LEU A 166 9.43 24.83 -5.78
N LEU A 167 8.37 25.50 -5.29
CA LEU A 167 7.23 25.88 -6.12
C LEU A 167 7.61 26.94 -7.16
N ALA A 168 8.38 27.96 -6.76
CA ALA A 168 8.86 28.98 -7.68
C ALA A 168 9.77 28.40 -8.77
N ALA A 169 10.70 27.51 -8.40
CA ALA A 169 11.56 26.81 -9.34
C ALA A 169 10.78 25.92 -10.31
N ALA A 170 9.75 25.21 -9.83
CA ALA A 170 8.88 24.39 -10.67
C ALA A 170 8.07 25.23 -11.67
N GLN A 171 7.53 26.38 -11.23
CA GLN A 171 6.79 27.30 -12.11
C GLN A 171 7.70 27.89 -13.19
N LYS A 172 8.91 28.32 -12.81
CA LYS A 172 9.92 28.82 -13.76
C LYS A 172 10.26 27.77 -14.81
N ARG A 173 10.54 26.54 -14.37
CA ARG A 173 10.88 25.44 -15.28
C ARG A 173 9.73 25.10 -16.23
N ARG A 174 8.48 25.20 -15.74
CA ARG A 174 7.29 25.02 -16.58
C ARG A 174 7.22 26.09 -17.68
N GLY A 175 7.45 27.35 -17.34
CA GLY A 175 7.50 28.44 -18.33
C GLY A 175 8.59 28.25 -19.39
N GLU A 176 9.77 27.76 -19.00
CA GLU A 176 10.85 27.44 -19.94
C GLU A 176 10.45 26.34 -20.93
N LEU A 177 9.80 25.27 -20.44
CA LEU A 177 9.34 24.15 -21.28
C LEU A 177 8.20 24.55 -22.22
N GLU A 178 7.32 25.45 -21.77
CA GLU A 178 6.22 25.99 -22.58
C GLU A 178 6.76 26.92 -23.68
N ALA A 179 7.74 27.77 -23.36
CA ALA A 179 8.45 28.60 -24.34
C ALA A 179 9.23 27.76 -25.37
N ALA A 180 9.76 26.60 -24.96
CA ALA A 180 10.40 25.64 -25.85
C ALA A 180 9.39 24.81 -26.67
N GLY A 181 8.09 24.92 -26.40
CA GLY A 181 7.04 24.14 -27.07
C GLY A 181 7.03 22.65 -26.70
N GLU A 182 7.73 22.25 -25.64
CA GLU A 182 7.77 20.86 -25.17
C GLU A 182 6.52 20.48 -24.37
N ILE A 183 5.87 21.47 -23.76
CA ILE A 183 4.59 21.32 -23.07
C ILE A 183 3.59 22.36 -23.57
N ASP A 184 2.32 21.96 -23.63
CA ASP A 184 1.22 22.84 -24.00
C ASP A 184 0.19 22.81 -22.87
N TRP A 185 0.15 23.90 -22.10
CA TRP A 185 -0.81 24.09 -21.02
C TRP A 185 -2.26 24.08 -21.49
N VAL A 186 -2.52 24.53 -22.72
CA VAL A 186 -3.86 24.53 -23.31
C VAL A 186 -4.29 23.10 -23.60
N SER A 187 -3.41 22.28 -24.17
CA SER A 187 -3.61 20.84 -24.37
C SER A 187 -3.84 20.10 -23.05
N ASP A 188 -3.00 20.34 -22.03
CA ASP A 188 -3.12 19.72 -20.70
C ASP A 188 -4.42 20.09 -19.96
N ARG A 189 -4.94 21.29 -20.23
CA ARG A 189 -6.18 21.81 -19.65
C ARG A 189 -7.42 21.52 -20.48
N GLN A 190 -7.28 20.91 -21.65
CA GLN A 190 -8.46 20.46 -22.36
C GLN A 190 -9.23 19.52 -21.43
N PRO A 191 -10.51 19.80 -21.15
CA PRO A 191 -11.30 18.88 -20.37
C PRO A 191 -11.18 17.53 -21.06
N TYR A 192 -10.86 16.48 -20.29
CA TYR A 192 -10.98 15.12 -20.75
C TYR A 192 -12.46 14.96 -21.13
N ALA A 193 -12.79 15.24 -22.38
CA ALA A 193 -14.16 15.37 -22.81
C ALA A 193 -14.77 13.99 -22.63
N VAL A 194 -15.60 13.86 -21.60
CA VAL A 194 -16.44 12.69 -21.37
C VAL A 194 -17.25 12.52 -22.66
N GLY A 195 -16.88 11.52 -23.46
CA GLY A 195 -17.49 11.28 -24.78
C GLY A 195 -16.57 11.41 -26.00
N GLN A 196 -15.34 11.91 -25.90
CA GLN A 196 -14.34 11.85 -26.99
C GLN A 196 -13.42 10.63 -26.88
N GLY A 197 -13.96 9.49 -26.45
CA GLY A 197 -13.36 8.22 -26.86
C GLY A 197 -13.51 8.06 -28.38
N PRO A 198 -12.70 7.21 -29.05
CA PRO A 198 -13.05 6.81 -30.41
C PRO A 198 -14.51 6.35 -30.41
N THR A 199 -15.31 6.86 -31.34
CA THR A 199 -16.72 6.48 -31.47
C THR A 199 -16.79 4.95 -31.49
N PRO A 200 -17.64 4.31 -30.66
CA PRO A 200 -17.76 2.87 -30.65
C PRO A 200 -18.05 2.37 -32.07
N ASP A 201 -17.09 1.69 -32.68
CA ASP A 201 -17.27 1.15 -34.03
C ASP A 201 -18.00 -0.19 -33.92
N ASN A 202 -19.32 -0.14 -34.01
CA ASN A 202 -20.17 -1.33 -33.96
C ASN A 202 -19.91 -2.29 -35.14
N ASN A 203 -19.19 -1.88 -36.19
CA ASN A 203 -18.77 -2.77 -37.28
C ASN A 203 -17.68 -3.77 -36.85
N LEU A 204 -17.16 -3.66 -35.62
CA LEU A 204 -16.25 -4.64 -35.05
C LEU A 204 -16.98 -5.86 -34.48
N ILE A 205 -18.28 -5.76 -34.18
CA ILE A 205 -19.07 -6.86 -33.62
C ILE A 205 -19.16 -8.00 -34.64
N GLY A 206 -18.85 -9.24 -34.21
CA GLY A 206 -18.80 -10.43 -35.06
C GLY A 206 -17.50 -10.62 -35.85
N LYS A 207 -16.56 -9.66 -35.82
CA LYS A 207 -15.24 -9.87 -36.43
C LYS A 207 -14.36 -10.73 -35.53
N LYS A 208 -13.47 -11.50 -36.17
CA LYS A 208 -12.42 -12.27 -35.49
C LYS A 208 -11.19 -11.41 -35.26
N LEU A 209 -10.68 -11.42 -34.05
CA LEU A 209 -9.43 -10.76 -33.65
C LEU A 209 -8.53 -11.78 -32.97
N GLU A 210 -7.23 -11.73 -33.29
CA GLU A 210 -6.23 -12.46 -32.52
C GLU A 210 -5.91 -11.72 -31.22
N VAL A 211 -6.06 -12.42 -30.11
CA VAL A 211 -5.81 -11.90 -28.77
C VAL A 211 -4.78 -12.77 -28.08
N ARG A 212 -3.83 -12.14 -27.39
CA ARG A 212 -2.91 -12.85 -26.51
C ARG A 212 -3.64 -13.28 -25.24
N TRP A 213 -3.90 -14.57 -25.08
CA TRP A 213 -4.65 -15.14 -23.98
C TRP A 213 -3.78 -15.95 -23.03
N ARG A 214 -4.14 -15.95 -21.74
CA ARG A 214 -3.45 -16.71 -20.71
C ARG A 214 -4.06 -18.11 -20.60
N TYR A 215 -3.31 -19.10 -21.05
CA TYR A 215 -3.61 -20.51 -20.84
C TYR A 215 -2.88 -21.03 -19.60
N ARG A 216 -3.37 -22.13 -19.03
CA ARG A 216 -2.63 -22.91 -18.04
C ARG A 216 -2.22 -24.21 -18.70
N MET A 217 -0.93 -24.52 -18.67
CA MET A 217 -0.46 -25.81 -19.13
C MET A 217 -1.04 -26.91 -18.23
N ILE A 218 -1.53 -28.00 -18.82
CA ILE A 218 -2.18 -29.08 -18.08
C ILE A 218 -1.16 -29.82 -17.22
N GLU A 219 0.08 -29.95 -17.71
CA GLU A 219 1.14 -30.72 -17.08
C GLU A 219 1.79 -29.99 -15.90
N THR A 220 2.07 -28.69 -16.04
CA THR A 220 2.81 -27.90 -15.03
C THR A 220 1.92 -26.96 -14.21
N GLY A 221 0.69 -26.68 -14.67
CA GLY A 221 -0.20 -25.70 -14.06
C GLY A 221 0.25 -24.23 -14.23
N GLU A 222 1.41 -24.02 -14.86
CA GLU A 222 2.00 -22.70 -15.06
C GLU A 222 1.23 -21.88 -16.12
N PRO A 223 1.16 -20.55 -15.94
CA PRO A 223 0.49 -19.68 -16.88
C PRO A 223 1.36 -19.35 -18.10
N THR A 224 0.90 -19.70 -19.30
CA THR A 224 1.57 -19.37 -20.56
C THR A 224 0.64 -18.52 -21.41
N TYR A 225 1.21 -17.51 -22.08
CA TYR A 225 0.45 -16.65 -22.98
C TYR A 225 0.61 -17.11 -24.42
N MET A 226 -0.50 -17.43 -25.08
CA MET A 226 -0.54 -17.82 -26.50
C MET A 226 -1.52 -16.91 -27.25
N TRP A 227 -1.29 -16.69 -28.54
CA TRP A 227 -2.25 -15.99 -29.39
C TRP A 227 -3.40 -16.93 -29.73
N CYS A 228 -4.63 -16.43 -29.60
CA CYS A 228 -5.84 -17.18 -29.96
C CYS A 228 -6.80 -16.28 -30.74
N GLU A 229 -7.54 -16.86 -31.67
CA GLU A 229 -8.66 -16.18 -32.31
C GLU A 229 -9.83 -16.05 -31.33
N GLY A 230 -10.44 -14.87 -31.31
CA GLY A 230 -11.67 -14.62 -30.58
C GLY A 230 -12.62 -13.74 -31.38
N GLU A 231 -13.92 -13.95 -31.19
CA GLU A 231 -14.98 -13.16 -31.82
C GLU A 231 -15.34 -11.98 -30.93
N VAL A 232 -15.47 -10.80 -31.52
CA VAL A 232 -15.94 -9.61 -30.82
C VAL A 232 -17.43 -9.72 -30.54
N VAL A 233 -17.80 -9.75 -29.26
CA VAL A 233 -19.20 -9.83 -28.82
C VAL A 233 -19.80 -8.45 -28.63
N LYS A 234 -19.00 -7.49 -28.12
CA LYS A 234 -19.49 -6.15 -27.79
C LYS A 234 -18.37 -5.12 -27.83
N VAL A 235 -18.69 -3.89 -28.21
CA VAL A 235 -17.84 -2.71 -28.03
C VAL A 235 -18.45 -1.86 -26.93
N ALA A 236 -17.62 -1.40 -25.98
CA ALA A 236 -18.07 -0.66 -24.81
C ALA A 236 -18.28 0.82 -25.11
N ASP A 237 -19.37 1.38 -24.59
CA ASP A 237 -19.74 2.78 -24.81
C ASP A 237 -19.08 3.76 -23.83
N GLY A 238 -18.41 3.26 -22.78
CA GLY A 238 -17.77 4.10 -21.77
C GLY A 238 -18.62 4.47 -20.56
N GLU A 239 -19.93 4.17 -20.59
CA GLU A 239 -20.87 4.60 -19.55
C GLU A 239 -21.35 3.49 -18.61
N LYS A 240 -21.72 2.33 -19.17
CA LYS A 240 -22.41 1.26 -18.42
C LYS A 240 -21.71 -0.09 -18.46
N ASP A 241 -20.82 -0.27 -19.43
CA ASP A 241 -20.21 -1.56 -19.70
C ASP A 241 -19.10 -1.90 -18.73
N LYS A 242 -19.09 -3.15 -18.27
CA LYS A 242 -18.16 -3.67 -17.27
C LYS A 242 -17.52 -4.93 -17.79
N MET A 243 -16.30 -5.21 -17.34
CA MET A 243 -15.55 -6.42 -17.73
C MET A 243 -16.25 -7.72 -17.31
N SER A 244 -16.99 -7.69 -16.20
CA SER A 244 -17.83 -8.78 -15.72
C SER A 244 -18.93 -8.21 -14.84
N ALA A 245 -19.99 -8.98 -14.58
CA ALA A 245 -21.09 -8.56 -13.70
C ALA A 245 -20.62 -8.17 -12.28
N ARG A 246 -19.52 -8.78 -11.81
CA ARG A 246 -18.91 -8.50 -10.50
C ARG A 246 -17.95 -7.31 -10.50
N CYS A 247 -17.58 -6.78 -11.67
CA CYS A 247 -16.60 -5.70 -11.78
C CYS A 247 -17.21 -4.35 -11.36
N LYS A 248 -16.50 -3.58 -10.53
CA LYS A 248 -16.92 -2.22 -10.13
C LYS A 248 -16.51 -1.16 -11.16
N LYS A 249 -15.51 -1.44 -11.99
CA LYS A 249 -14.92 -0.49 -12.94
C LYS A 249 -15.63 -0.55 -14.29
N ILE A 250 -16.06 0.61 -14.79
CA ILE A 250 -16.62 0.77 -16.12
C ILE A 250 -15.49 0.72 -17.16
N LEU A 251 -15.75 0.06 -18.28
CA LEU A 251 -14.84 -0.04 -19.41
C LEU A 251 -14.78 1.31 -20.14
N PRO A 252 -13.59 1.75 -20.61
CA PRO A 252 -13.49 2.96 -21.42
C PRO A 252 -14.23 2.79 -22.76
N ALA A 253 -14.70 3.89 -23.33
CA ALA A 253 -15.33 3.90 -24.64
C ALA A 253 -14.37 3.32 -25.71
N GLY A 254 -14.89 2.44 -26.58
CA GLY A 254 -14.12 1.72 -27.60
C GLY A 254 -13.39 0.47 -27.10
N ALA A 255 -13.52 0.11 -25.82
CA ALA A 255 -13.02 -1.18 -25.33
C ALA A 255 -13.80 -2.35 -25.93
N VAL A 256 -13.10 -3.33 -26.48
CA VAL A 256 -13.73 -4.48 -27.14
C VAL A 256 -13.81 -5.66 -26.18
N GLN A 257 -14.97 -6.32 -26.13
CA GLN A 257 -15.21 -7.56 -25.40
C GLN A 257 -15.15 -8.75 -26.35
N ILE A 258 -14.19 -9.65 -26.11
CA ILE A 258 -13.86 -10.75 -27.04
C ILE A 258 -14.16 -12.10 -26.38
N ARG A 259 -14.80 -13.00 -27.13
CA ARG A 259 -15.04 -14.39 -26.77
C ARG A 259 -14.06 -15.29 -27.52
N PRO A 260 -13.15 -16.00 -26.82
CA PRO A 260 -12.24 -16.95 -27.47
C PRO A 260 -13.00 -18.13 -28.08
N VAL A 261 -12.60 -18.56 -29.28
CA VAL A 261 -13.25 -19.64 -30.05
C VAL A 261 -13.19 -21.00 -29.32
N ASP A 262 -12.17 -21.24 -28.50
CA ASP A 262 -11.93 -22.53 -27.82
C ASP A 262 -12.67 -22.76 -26.49
N THR A 263 -13.67 -21.92 -26.16
CA THR A 263 -14.38 -22.04 -24.86
C THR A 263 -15.53 -23.05 -24.90
N VAL A 264 -15.22 -24.33 -25.17
CA VAL A 264 -16.16 -25.47 -24.99
C VAL A 264 -16.45 -25.75 -23.50
N ARG A 265 -15.73 -25.12 -22.56
CA ARG A 265 -15.96 -25.32 -21.12
C ARG A 265 -17.13 -24.50 -20.58
N ARG A 266 -18.27 -25.19 -20.48
CA ARG A 266 -19.33 -25.01 -19.46
C ARG A 266 -18.87 -24.23 -18.22
N ARG A 267 -19.19 -22.95 -18.13
CA ARG A 267 -19.58 -22.23 -16.90
C ARG A 267 -20.09 -20.84 -17.27
N LYS A 268 -21.12 -20.38 -16.56
CA LYS A 268 -21.88 -19.13 -16.77
C LYS A 268 -21.07 -17.83 -16.56
N GLU A 269 -19.75 -17.86 -16.68
CA GLU A 269 -18.88 -16.69 -16.52
C GLU A 269 -18.23 -16.38 -17.87
N GLN A 270 -18.84 -15.47 -18.63
CA GLN A 270 -18.29 -14.94 -19.87
C GLN A 270 -17.04 -14.12 -19.50
N HIS A 271 -15.85 -14.67 -19.77
CA HIS A 271 -14.59 -13.98 -19.54
C HIS A 271 -14.25 -13.13 -20.77
N TYR A 272 -14.31 -11.81 -20.61
CA TYR A 272 -14.00 -10.85 -21.67
C TYR A 272 -12.60 -10.28 -21.47
N THR A 273 -11.76 -10.30 -22.51
CA THR A 273 -10.53 -9.49 -22.56
C THR A 273 -10.82 -8.13 -23.17
N VAL A 274 -10.27 -7.08 -22.57
CA VAL A 274 -10.38 -5.70 -23.05
C VAL A 274 -9.12 -5.33 -23.79
N VAL A 275 -9.23 -5.07 -25.08
CA VAL A 275 -8.17 -4.41 -25.85
C VAL A 275 -8.53 -2.92 -25.89
N ALA A 276 -7.73 -2.09 -25.21
CA ALA A 276 -7.88 -0.65 -25.28
C ALA A 276 -7.17 -0.14 -26.53
N ALA A 277 -7.89 0.56 -27.41
CA ALA A 277 -7.30 1.28 -28.54
C ALA A 277 -6.47 2.46 -28.01
N ARG A 278 -5.20 2.22 -27.65
CA ARG A 278 -4.25 3.30 -27.38
C ARG A 278 -3.76 3.85 -28.71
N ARG A 279 -4.17 5.07 -29.08
CA ARG A 279 -3.39 5.85 -30.06
C ARG A 279 -2.11 6.31 -29.38
N LYS A 280 -0.95 5.91 -29.93
CA LYS A 280 0.23 6.78 -29.91
C LYS A 280 -0.14 7.96 -30.82
N ALA A 281 -0.18 9.17 -30.28
CA ALA A 281 -0.26 10.36 -31.11
C ALA A 281 0.99 10.36 -32.00
N ALA A 282 0.83 10.04 -33.28
CA ALA A 282 1.84 10.31 -34.27
C ALA A 282 1.91 11.83 -34.39
N ALA A 283 3.06 12.41 -34.04
CA ALA A 283 3.37 13.79 -34.28
C ALA A 283 3.08 14.11 -35.76
N HIS A 284 2.26 15.12 -35.99
CA HIS A 284 2.07 15.72 -37.31
C HIS A 284 3.39 16.40 -37.69
N VAL A 285 4.26 15.68 -38.41
CA VAL A 285 5.28 16.33 -39.24
C VAL A 285 4.66 16.48 -40.61
N SER A 286 4.31 17.73 -40.92
CA SER A 286 4.02 18.18 -42.27
C SER A 286 5.27 17.98 -43.13
N SER A 287 5.20 17.12 -44.15
CA SER A 287 6.07 17.22 -45.33
C SER A 287 5.39 16.56 -46.54
N HIS A 288 5.54 17.24 -47.68
CA HIS A 288 4.92 16.98 -48.98
C HIS A 288 5.26 15.61 -49.62
N LEU A 289 4.21 14.93 -50.16
CA LEU A 289 4.07 14.14 -51.42
C LEU A 289 5.05 12.97 -51.75
N PRO A 290 4.73 12.04 -52.70
CA PRO A 290 3.46 11.71 -53.38
C PRO A 290 3.03 10.21 -53.31
N SER A 291 1.83 9.97 -53.86
CA SER A 291 1.13 8.72 -54.20
C SER A 291 1.92 7.40 -54.29
N LEU A 292 1.37 6.34 -53.67
CA LEU A 292 1.42 4.97 -54.21
C LEU A 292 0.20 4.17 -53.75
N ALA A 293 -0.43 3.50 -54.71
CA ALA A 293 -1.76 2.92 -54.66
C ALA A 293 -1.87 1.67 -53.77
N LEU A 294 -2.94 1.58 -52.98
CA LEU A 294 -3.42 0.34 -52.37
C LEU A 294 -4.26 -0.43 -53.39
N ARG A 295 -3.78 -1.59 -53.84
CA ARG A 295 -4.60 -2.60 -54.53
C ARG A 295 -5.38 -3.39 -53.47
N LEU A 296 -6.70 -3.26 -53.51
CA LEU A 296 -7.63 -4.24 -52.95
C LEU A 296 -7.64 -5.47 -53.87
N THR A 297 -7.48 -6.66 -53.30
CA THR A 297 -7.88 -7.90 -53.97
C THR A 297 -9.18 -8.37 -53.34
N GLN A 298 -10.10 -8.78 -54.21
CA GLN A 298 -11.44 -9.28 -53.91
C GLN A 298 -11.40 -10.62 -53.19
#